data_AF-A0A496REW2-F1
#
_entry.id   AF-A0A496REW2-F1
#
_cell.length_a   1.000
_cell.length_b   1.000
_cell.length_c   1.000
_cell.angle_alpha   90.00
_cell.angle_beta   90.00
_cell.angle_gamma   90.00
#
_symmetry.space_group_name_H-M   'P 1'
#
loop_
_entity.id
_entity.type
_entity.pdbx_description
1 polymer ?
#
loop_
_entity_poly.entity_id
_entity_poly.type
_entity_poly.pdbx_seq_one_letter_code
_entity_poly.pdbx_strand_id
1 'polypeptide(L)'
;MKRLFLLPLYIIILLVSCRNADTNPGKRVMTDSNIVVQEKTTQNGSERTTDNYSENLDKAPIPKIPMDPGQFIVTIIQTNLDLDTEDEQIIVHKINKGEDSHIIVDVIDFDSIRDKYVISWEYETQATNVRSFDLDLLDVTGDHNLEIVCRGSFGNDTQTLDILKRNQQKTSYGLLTYNPVLSLKEQGNIEIQQNQRSQAYKTGISNGKSFPVIAAASSSEVENRFDIIRKSYYWRNDEGTFSLINTEKIPGKQIEDSRLRAILAGTKNKFENFLSSMWILTSQNEEADGPLVLFELDKRKITFFENDIQEVYRWESSTKTLYNTLIINCRNDIVPYLKVTLYIRIADINTINLVYKDDSVRNTKKATNKNWSGKYLKTDKTLEDYLFNRDTAGENQDTETHLTGYYKSDYGEEIYFDPPRFELRKDGNIYKGGVYTFTIGVDVLQLKFINDNHEVVRTETYKYDFMVNKSDLEIVRTLVLIPGSINVTGFTPSGETFIRYEQIEQLEPEGSEANQ
;
A
#
# COMPACT_ATOMS: atom_id res chain seq x y z
N MET A 1 -2.57 -86.57 5.74
CA MET A 1 -2.82 -86.38 4.28
C MET A 1 -1.92 -85.22 3.85
N LYS A 2 -0.98 -85.40 2.90
CA LYS A 2 -1.13 -85.07 1.44
C LYS A 2 -1.64 -83.63 1.22
N ARG A 3 -1.00 -82.68 0.53
CA ARG A 3 0.16 -82.62 -0.42
C ARG A 3 0.95 -81.29 -0.24
N LEU A 4 2.01 -80.91 -0.97
CA LEU A 4 3.25 -81.57 -1.46
C LEU A 4 3.99 -80.64 -2.47
N PHE A 5 5.24 -80.20 -2.19
CA PHE A 5 6.26 -79.64 -3.14
C PHE A 5 5.94 -78.26 -3.78
N LEU A 6 6.87 -77.39 -4.23
CA LEU A 6 8.33 -77.45 -4.54
C LEU A 6 9.10 -76.15 -4.16
N LEU A 7 10.43 -76.29 -4.03
CA LEU A 7 11.54 -75.30 -3.94
C LEU A 7 12.64 -75.80 -4.94
N PRO A 8 13.81 -75.16 -5.22
CA PRO A 8 14.33 -73.78 -5.05
C PRO A 8 15.16 -73.29 -6.32
N LEU A 9 16.24 -72.49 -6.10
CA LEU A 9 17.45 -72.24 -6.94
C LEU A 9 17.36 -71.11 -8.01
N TYR A 10 18.32 -70.18 -8.22
CA TYR A 10 19.67 -69.81 -7.68
C TYR A 10 19.66 -68.35 -7.11
N ILE A 11 20.64 -67.72 -6.43
CA ILE A 11 22.08 -67.95 -6.06
C ILE A 11 23.15 -67.29 -7.02
N ILE A 12 24.29 -66.84 -6.45
CA ILE A 12 25.49 -66.12 -7.00
C ILE A 12 25.29 -64.60 -7.20
N ILE A 13 25.84 -63.63 -6.43
CA ILE A 13 26.95 -63.45 -5.45
C ILE A 13 28.33 -63.02 -6.02
N LEU A 14 28.91 -61.99 -5.38
CA LEU A 14 30.28 -61.39 -5.48
C LEU A 14 30.60 -60.52 -6.73
N LEU A 15 31.50 -59.52 -6.68
CA LEU A 15 31.86 -58.46 -5.71
C LEU A 15 33.12 -57.69 -6.22
N VAL A 16 33.43 -56.53 -5.63
CA VAL A 16 34.72 -55.78 -5.69
C VAL A 16 35.14 -55.20 -7.07
N SER A 17 35.16 -53.87 -7.19
CA SER A 17 36.40 -53.13 -6.93
C SER A 17 36.19 -51.62 -6.72
N CYS A 18 36.93 -51.06 -5.76
CA CYS A 18 37.03 -49.62 -5.53
C CYS A 18 38.19 -49.02 -6.34
N ARG A 19 38.18 -47.71 -6.60
CA ARG A 19 38.99 -46.71 -5.85
C ARG A 19 39.18 -45.41 -6.64
N ASN A 20 39.01 -44.26 -5.97
CA ASN A 20 39.33 -42.93 -6.49
C ASN A 20 40.85 -42.67 -6.52
N ALA A 21 41.31 -41.87 -7.48
CA ALA A 21 42.22 -40.72 -7.26
C ALA A 21 42.34 -39.86 -8.54
N ASP A 22 42.57 -38.56 -8.37
CA ASP A 22 42.52 -37.53 -9.42
C ASP A 22 43.64 -37.58 -10.48
N THR A 23 43.36 -37.01 -11.67
CA THR A 23 44.23 -36.00 -12.31
C THR A 23 43.53 -35.31 -13.50
N ASN A 24 43.49 -33.99 -13.48
CA ASN A 24 43.31 -33.12 -14.66
C ASN A 24 44.73 -32.59 -15.03
N PRO A 25 45.08 -32.25 -16.29
CA PRO A 25 44.33 -31.26 -17.07
C PRO A 25 44.28 -31.43 -18.61
N GLY A 26 43.17 -30.96 -19.20
CA GLY A 26 43.18 -30.09 -20.40
C GLY A 26 43.32 -30.69 -21.81
N LYS A 27 42.24 -30.57 -22.62
CA LYS A 27 42.26 -30.04 -24.00
C LYS A 27 40.84 -29.76 -24.52
N ARG A 28 40.72 -28.74 -25.38
CA ARG A 28 39.51 -28.32 -26.13
C ARG A 28 39.40 -29.05 -27.50
N VAL A 29 38.34 -28.70 -28.26
CA VAL A 29 38.04 -29.02 -29.69
C VAL A 29 37.28 -30.35 -29.81
N MET A 30 36.13 -30.49 -30.48
CA MET A 30 35.56 -29.92 -31.75
C MET A 30 34.23 -29.16 -31.54
N THR A 31 33.91 -28.00 -32.16
CA THR A 31 33.50 -27.71 -33.57
C THR A 31 32.33 -28.57 -34.06
N ASP A 32 31.34 -28.11 -34.83
CA ASP A 32 30.77 -26.81 -35.26
C ASP A 32 29.63 -27.21 -36.23
N SER A 33 28.62 -26.36 -36.46
CA SER A 33 27.74 -26.53 -37.63
C SER A 33 27.37 -25.17 -38.23
N ASN A 34 28.07 -24.81 -39.30
CA ASN A 34 27.93 -23.55 -40.01
C ASN A 34 26.55 -23.38 -40.66
N ILE A 35 26.05 -22.14 -40.66
CA ILE A 35 25.15 -21.65 -41.71
C ILE A 35 25.92 -20.58 -42.51
N VAL A 36 25.81 -20.66 -43.83
CA VAL A 36 26.66 -19.94 -44.79
C VAL A 36 26.11 -18.53 -45.05
N VAL A 37 26.96 -17.51 -44.86
CA VAL A 37 26.78 -16.18 -45.45
C VAL A 37 27.65 -16.11 -46.72
N GLN A 38 27.07 -15.70 -47.85
CA GLN A 38 27.85 -15.44 -49.07
C GLN A 38 28.30 -13.99 -49.12
N GLU A 39 29.61 -13.77 -49.08
CA GLU A 39 30.22 -12.49 -49.48
C GLU A 39 30.34 -12.41 -51.01
N LYS A 40 30.26 -11.19 -51.56
CA LYS A 40 30.79 -10.83 -52.87
C LYS A 40 31.82 -9.71 -52.73
N THR A 41 32.87 -9.79 -53.54
CA THR A 41 34.17 -9.16 -53.30
C THR A 41 34.35 -7.81 -54.02
N THR A 42 34.61 -6.76 -53.23
CA THR A 42 35.60 -5.65 -53.38
C THR A 42 35.97 -5.07 -54.77
N GLN A 43 35.76 -3.76 -55.01
CA GLN A 43 36.81 -2.70 -55.00
C GLN A 43 36.40 -1.31 -55.55
N ASN A 44 36.68 -0.27 -54.74
CA ASN A 44 37.07 1.13 -55.04
C ASN A 44 36.56 1.90 -56.28
N GLY A 45 35.86 3.01 -56.02
CA GLY A 45 35.72 4.18 -56.89
C GLY A 45 34.95 5.31 -56.18
N SER A 46 35.54 6.51 -56.02
CA SER A 46 34.92 7.62 -55.28
C SER A 46 33.78 8.29 -56.04
N GLU A 47 32.67 8.62 -55.36
CA GLU A 47 32.30 10.02 -55.06
C GLU A 47 31.14 10.11 -54.05
N ARG A 48 30.87 11.33 -53.55
CA ARG A 48 30.08 11.57 -52.33
C ARG A 48 28.56 11.43 -52.53
N THR A 49 27.93 10.62 -51.69
CA THR A 49 26.64 10.96 -51.06
C THR A 49 26.81 10.86 -49.55
N THR A 50 26.45 11.93 -48.83
CA THR A 50 26.39 11.92 -47.35
C THR A 50 25.12 11.22 -46.91
N ASP A 51 25.23 9.93 -46.58
CA ASP A 51 24.14 9.19 -45.97
C ASP A 51 23.90 9.74 -44.54
N ASN A 52 22.70 10.28 -44.31
CA ASN A 52 22.25 10.77 -43.01
C ASN A 52 21.99 9.62 -42.03
N TYR A 53 23.05 8.97 -41.54
CA TYR A 53 23.00 8.12 -40.35
C TYR A 53 23.01 8.96 -39.06
N SER A 54 22.00 9.83 -38.90
CA SER A 54 21.67 10.50 -37.63
C SER A 54 20.39 11.34 -37.76
N GLU A 55 19.23 10.73 -37.49
CA GLU A 55 18.06 11.33 -36.81
C GLU A 55 16.84 10.38 -36.92
N ASN A 56 16.74 9.45 -35.97
CA ASN A 56 15.48 8.78 -35.61
C ASN A 56 15.55 8.38 -34.14
N LEU A 57 15.59 9.38 -33.26
CA LEU A 57 15.13 9.23 -31.88
C LEU A 57 13.63 9.53 -31.86
N ASP A 58 12.84 8.53 -31.48
CA ASP A 58 11.58 8.61 -30.74
C ASP A 58 10.76 9.91 -30.91
N LYS A 59 10.23 10.13 -32.12
CA LYS A 59 9.07 11.02 -32.28
C LYS A 59 7.84 10.23 -31.86
N ALA A 60 7.10 10.74 -30.88
CA ALA A 60 5.79 10.21 -30.53
C ALA A 60 4.90 10.17 -31.78
N PRO A 61 4.11 9.09 -31.99
CA PRO A 61 3.26 8.97 -33.17
C PRO A 61 2.25 10.13 -33.22
N ILE A 62 2.10 10.71 -34.41
CA ILE A 62 1.23 11.86 -34.68
C ILE A 62 -0.05 11.34 -35.34
N PRO A 63 -1.24 11.92 -35.05
CA PRO A 63 -2.48 11.58 -35.75
C PRO A 63 -2.33 11.64 -37.27
N LYS A 64 -2.70 10.56 -37.97
CA LYS A 64 -2.77 10.49 -39.44
C LYS A 64 -4.02 11.19 -40.00
N ILE A 65 -4.95 11.58 -39.12
CA ILE A 65 -6.18 12.33 -39.41
C ILE A 65 -6.21 13.66 -38.63
N PRO A 66 -6.95 14.68 -39.10
CA PRO A 66 -7.20 15.87 -38.30
C PRO A 66 -8.09 15.53 -37.09
N MET A 67 -7.72 16.04 -35.92
CA MET A 67 -8.50 15.91 -34.68
C MET A 67 -9.30 17.18 -34.42
N ASP A 68 -10.51 17.05 -33.85
CA ASP A 68 -11.34 18.20 -33.50
C ASP A 68 -10.78 18.95 -32.29
N PRO A 69 -10.89 20.30 -32.20
CA PRO A 69 -10.35 21.08 -31.08
C PRO A 69 -10.90 20.74 -29.69
N GLY A 70 -11.97 19.96 -29.59
CA GLY A 70 -12.56 19.46 -28.34
C GLY A 70 -12.13 18.04 -27.94
N GLN A 71 -11.35 17.35 -28.77
CA GLN A 71 -10.84 16.01 -28.50
C GLN A 71 -9.46 16.08 -27.83
N PHE A 72 -9.36 15.55 -26.61
CA PHE A 72 -8.08 15.36 -25.93
C PHE A 72 -7.54 13.97 -26.22
N ILE A 73 -6.37 13.87 -26.87
CA ILE A 73 -5.70 12.59 -27.13
C ILE A 73 -5.12 12.04 -25.83
N VAL A 74 -5.44 10.78 -25.53
CA VAL A 74 -4.91 10.00 -24.41
C VAL A 74 -3.66 9.23 -24.82
N THR A 75 -3.75 8.45 -25.90
CA THR A 75 -2.64 7.67 -26.47
C THR A 75 -2.86 7.41 -27.95
N ILE A 76 -1.77 7.11 -28.67
CA ILE A 76 -1.77 6.76 -30.08
C ILE A 76 -0.86 5.54 -30.26
N ILE A 77 -1.40 4.49 -30.85
CA ILE A 77 -0.65 3.27 -31.17
C ILE A 77 -0.67 3.11 -32.68
N GLN A 78 0.51 3.05 -33.30
CA GLN A 78 0.66 2.68 -34.71
C GLN A 78 1.05 1.21 -34.79
N THR A 79 0.29 0.43 -35.56
CA THR A 79 0.53 -0.99 -35.74
C THR A 79 -0.17 -1.48 -36.99
N ASN A 80 0.45 -2.44 -37.67
CA ASN A 80 -0.20 -3.17 -38.74
C ASN A 80 -1.13 -4.23 -38.11
N LEU A 81 -2.46 -4.05 -38.26
CA LEU A 81 -3.52 -4.88 -37.68
C LEU A 81 -4.06 -5.91 -38.69
N ASP A 82 -3.74 -5.79 -39.99
CA ASP A 82 -4.28 -6.69 -41.01
C ASP A 82 -3.31 -7.34 -42.00
N LEU A 83 -2.03 -7.01 -41.90
CA LEU A 83 -0.90 -7.49 -42.69
C LEU A 83 -0.83 -6.94 -44.13
N ASP A 84 -1.44 -5.77 -44.40
CA ASP A 84 -1.21 -5.02 -45.64
C ASP A 84 0.07 -4.15 -45.60
N THR A 85 0.27 -3.25 -46.57
CA THR A 85 1.49 -2.44 -46.71
C THR A 85 1.52 -1.16 -45.88
N GLU A 86 0.37 -0.66 -45.47
CA GLU A 86 0.25 0.51 -44.61
C GLU A 86 0.20 0.08 -43.12
N ASP A 87 0.33 1.05 -42.21
CA ASP A 87 0.10 0.80 -40.78
C ASP A 87 -1.19 1.48 -40.33
N GLU A 88 -2.09 0.74 -39.71
CA GLU A 88 -3.22 1.31 -38.99
C GLU A 88 -2.75 2.13 -37.78
N GLN A 89 -3.62 3.02 -37.34
CA GLN A 89 -3.42 3.81 -36.14
C GLN A 89 -4.64 3.70 -35.24
N ILE A 90 -4.42 3.33 -33.98
CA ILE A 90 -5.44 3.38 -32.94
C ILE A 90 -5.23 4.70 -32.18
N ILE A 91 -6.23 5.58 -32.21
CA ILE A 91 -6.23 6.80 -31.39
C ILE A 91 -7.21 6.61 -30.25
N VAL A 92 -6.74 6.85 -29.03
CA VAL A 92 -7.58 6.93 -27.85
C VAL A 92 -7.73 8.41 -27.52
N HIS A 93 -8.97 8.89 -27.40
CA HIS A 93 -9.24 10.28 -27.06
C HIS A 93 -10.42 10.41 -26.07
N LYS A 94 -10.63 11.62 -25.55
CA LYS A 94 -11.78 11.96 -24.70
C LYS A 94 -12.31 13.34 -25.10
N ILE A 95 -13.63 13.45 -25.30
CA ILE A 95 -14.28 14.73 -25.59
C ILE A 95 -14.73 15.34 -24.27
N ASN A 96 -14.26 16.54 -23.93
CA ASN A 96 -14.53 17.15 -22.63
C ASN A 96 -15.99 17.66 -22.53
N LYS A 97 -16.91 16.76 -22.15
CA LYS A 97 -18.35 17.03 -21.93
C LYS A 97 -18.76 16.99 -20.45
N GLY A 98 -17.83 16.77 -19.52
CA GLY A 98 -18.06 16.54 -18.09
C GLY A 98 -17.19 15.41 -17.53
N GLU A 99 -17.14 15.23 -16.20
CA GLU A 99 -16.25 14.23 -15.58
C GLU A 99 -16.60 12.79 -16.03
N ASP A 100 -17.90 12.48 -16.10
CA ASP A 100 -18.47 11.19 -16.55
C ASP A 100 -18.34 10.92 -18.05
N SER A 101 -17.70 11.79 -18.84
CA SER A 101 -17.48 11.49 -20.26
C SER A 101 -16.58 10.27 -20.44
N HIS A 102 -17.01 9.35 -21.29
CA HIS A 102 -16.30 8.10 -21.57
C HIS A 102 -15.08 8.35 -22.48
N ILE A 103 -14.15 7.40 -22.44
CA ILE A 103 -12.97 7.36 -23.32
C ILE A 103 -13.37 6.63 -24.61
N ILE A 104 -13.04 7.22 -25.75
CA ILE A 104 -13.39 6.71 -27.08
C ILE A 104 -12.09 6.21 -27.75
N VAL A 105 -12.23 5.11 -28.50
CA VAL A 105 -11.16 4.43 -29.24
C VAL A 105 -11.52 4.43 -30.72
N ASP A 106 -10.73 5.13 -31.52
CA ASP A 106 -10.81 5.17 -32.98
C ASP A 106 -9.78 4.21 -33.58
N VAL A 107 -10.20 3.44 -34.58
CA VAL A 107 -9.29 2.74 -35.50
C VAL A 107 -9.26 3.52 -36.81
N ILE A 108 -8.04 3.86 -37.24
CA ILE A 108 -7.76 4.62 -38.45
C ILE A 108 -6.99 3.74 -39.43
N ASP A 109 -7.51 3.68 -40.64
CA ASP A 109 -7.16 2.72 -41.68
C ASP A 109 -6.96 3.48 -43.00
N PHE A 110 -6.15 2.92 -43.91
CA PHE A 110 -5.84 3.54 -45.19
C PHE A 110 -6.87 3.16 -46.27
N ASP A 111 -7.70 4.13 -46.64
CA ASP A 111 -8.63 3.98 -47.75
C ASP A 111 -7.89 4.07 -49.09
N SER A 112 -7.43 2.93 -49.59
CA SER A 112 -6.75 2.80 -50.89
C SER A 112 -7.58 3.25 -52.10
N ILE A 113 -8.91 3.40 -51.97
CA ILE A 113 -9.77 3.94 -53.04
C ILE A 113 -9.80 5.48 -53.00
N ARG A 114 -9.67 6.07 -51.81
CA ARG A 114 -9.68 7.53 -51.57
C ARG A 114 -8.29 8.13 -51.35
N ASP A 115 -7.25 7.31 -51.36
CA ASP A 115 -5.83 7.66 -51.19
C ASP A 115 -5.57 8.46 -49.89
N LYS A 116 -6.17 8.03 -48.78
CA LYS A 116 -6.07 8.73 -47.49
C LYS A 116 -6.42 7.84 -46.28
N TYR A 117 -5.89 8.23 -45.12
CA TYR A 117 -6.33 7.69 -43.83
C TYR A 117 -7.74 8.20 -43.44
N VAL A 118 -8.55 7.31 -42.88
CA VAL A 118 -9.92 7.60 -42.39
C VAL A 118 -10.18 6.84 -41.08
N ILE A 119 -11.07 7.36 -40.24
CA ILE A 119 -11.65 6.54 -39.15
C ILE A 119 -12.47 5.44 -39.82
N SER A 120 -12.04 4.19 -39.66
CA SER A 120 -12.75 3.01 -40.15
C SER A 120 -13.75 2.48 -39.12
N TRP A 121 -13.48 2.71 -37.84
CA TRP A 121 -14.30 2.26 -36.73
C TRP A 121 -14.07 3.11 -35.46
N GLU A 122 -15.11 3.32 -34.66
CA GLU A 122 -15.14 4.15 -33.44
C GLU A 122 -15.87 3.37 -32.33
N TYR A 123 -15.41 3.46 -31.07
CA TYR A 123 -16.06 2.82 -29.93
C TYR A 123 -15.91 3.59 -28.61
N GLU A 124 -17.03 3.80 -27.92
CA GLU A 124 -17.10 4.38 -26.59
C GLU A 124 -16.91 3.28 -25.51
N THR A 125 -15.79 3.33 -24.79
CA THR A 125 -15.42 2.34 -23.76
C THR A 125 -16.19 2.55 -22.46
N GLN A 126 -16.25 1.55 -21.59
CA GLN A 126 -16.86 1.71 -20.26
C GLN A 126 -16.06 2.64 -19.32
N ALA A 127 -14.80 2.94 -19.64
CA ALA A 127 -13.90 3.73 -18.82
C ALA A 127 -14.15 5.25 -18.95
N THR A 128 -14.03 5.99 -17.84
CA THR A 128 -14.11 7.46 -17.83
C THR A 128 -12.82 8.13 -17.35
N ASN A 129 -11.99 7.43 -16.56
CA ASN A 129 -10.76 7.98 -16.00
C ASN A 129 -9.53 7.73 -16.88
N VAL A 130 -9.01 8.81 -17.47
CA VAL A 130 -7.84 8.79 -18.37
C VAL A 130 -6.56 8.32 -17.65
N ARG A 131 -6.43 8.54 -16.33
CA ARG A 131 -5.21 8.18 -15.58
C ARG A 131 -5.10 6.68 -15.27
N SER A 132 -6.21 5.96 -15.29
CA SER A 132 -6.27 4.50 -15.09
C SER A 132 -6.47 3.75 -16.40
N PHE A 133 -6.64 4.45 -17.53
CA PHE A 133 -6.87 3.84 -18.83
C PHE A 133 -5.59 3.26 -19.43
N ASP A 134 -5.71 2.06 -19.97
CA ASP A 134 -4.64 1.27 -20.54
C ASP A 134 -5.18 0.52 -21.78
N LEU A 135 -4.39 0.42 -22.83
CA LEU A 135 -4.77 -0.24 -24.08
C LEU A 135 -3.66 -1.18 -24.53
N ASP A 136 -3.99 -2.47 -24.57
CA ASP A 136 -3.14 -3.55 -25.04
C ASP A 136 -3.63 -4.12 -26.37
N LEU A 137 -2.70 -4.68 -27.15
CA LEU A 137 -3.00 -5.56 -28.27
C LEU A 137 -2.63 -6.99 -27.90
N LEU A 138 -3.62 -7.86 -27.78
CA LEU A 138 -3.45 -9.22 -27.25
C LEU A 138 -4.33 -10.19 -28.02
N ASP A 139 -3.76 -11.29 -28.51
CA ASP A 139 -4.57 -12.45 -28.89
C ASP A 139 -5.12 -13.09 -27.60
N VAL A 140 -6.35 -12.75 -27.23
CA VAL A 140 -7.07 -13.30 -26.09
C VAL A 140 -7.78 -14.59 -26.49
N THR A 141 -8.32 -14.66 -27.70
CA THR A 141 -9.13 -15.80 -28.18
C THR A 141 -8.32 -17.05 -28.55
N GLY A 142 -7.03 -16.91 -28.84
CA GLY A 142 -6.10 -17.96 -29.22
C GLY A 142 -6.04 -18.25 -30.72
N ASP A 143 -6.52 -17.35 -31.59
CA ASP A 143 -6.60 -17.57 -33.04
C ASP A 143 -5.55 -16.81 -33.86
N HIS A 144 -4.52 -16.30 -33.20
CA HIS A 144 -3.41 -15.49 -33.76
C HIS A 144 -3.79 -14.08 -34.24
N ASN A 145 -5.05 -13.66 -34.13
CA ASN A 145 -5.43 -12.25 -34.32
C ASN A 145 -5.25 -11.50 -33.01
N LEU A 146 -4.80 -10.24 -33.08
CA LEU A 146 -4.77 -9.36 -31.92
C LEU A 146 -6.17 -8.76 -31.71
N GLU A 147 -6.71 -8.92 -30.51
CA GLU A 147 -7.83 -8.12 -30.03
C GLU A 147 -7.32 -6.81 -29.41
N ILE A 148 -8.10 -5.73 -29.56
CA ILE A 148 -7.87 -4.48 -28.83
C ILE A 148 -8.48 -4.66 -27.45
N VAL A 149 -7.65 -4.52 -26.41
CA VAL A 149 -8.03 -4.73 -25.01
C VAL A 149 -7.93 -3.42 -24.26
N CYS A 150 -9.07 -2.83 -23.92
CA CYS A 150 -9.14 -1.55 -23.20
C CYS A 150 -9.43 -1.83 -21.72
N ARG A 151 -8.57 -1.36 -20.82
CA ARG A 151 -8.74 -1.44 -19.37
C ARG A 151 -8.87 -0.03 -18.80
N GLY A 152 -9.59 0.12 -17.70
CA GLY A 152 -9.72 1.42 -17.04
C GLY A 152 -10.53 1.38 -15.76
N SER A 153 -10.95 2.55 -15.30
CA SER A 153 -11.94 2.67 -14.24
C SER A 153 -13.09 3.61 -14.61
N PHE A 154 -14.24 3.33 -14.00
CA PHE A 154 -15.41 4.20 -13.96
C PHE A 154 -15.54 4.74 -12.53
N GLY A 155 -15.20 6.01 -12.32
CA GLY A 155 -15.02 6.55 -10.97
C GLY A 155 -13.86 5.89 -10.22
N ASN A 156 -14.00 5.77 -8.90
CA ASN A 156 -12.92 5.33 -7.99
C ASN A 156 -12.79 3.81 -7.89
N ASP A 157 -13.89 3.09 -7.58
CA ASP A 157 -13.84 1.69 -7.14
C ASP A 157 -14.38 0.67 -8.16
N THR A 158 -14.67 1.10 -9.40
CA THR A 158 -15.21 0.24 -10.45
C THR A 158 -14.19 0.07 -11.57
N GLN A 159 -13.69 -1.15 -11.78
CA GLN A 159 -12.86 -1.48 -12.92
C GLN A 159 -13.72 -1.75 -14.17
N THR A 160 -13.14 -1.46 -15.33
CA THR A 160 -13.76 -1.68 -16.63
C THR A 160 -12.83 -2.43 -17.57
N LEU A 161 -13.40 -3.33 -18.38
CA LEU A 161 -12.68 -4.08 -19.39
C LEU A 161 -13.53 -4.22 -20.65
N ASP A 162 -13.06 -3.70 -21.77
CA ASP A 162 -13.61 -3.91 -23.10
C ASP A 162 -12.62 -4.72 -23.95
N ILE A 163 -13.10 -5.77 -24.64
CA ILE A 163 -12.32 -6.57 -25.59
C ILE A 163 -13.00 -6.48 -26.94
N LEU A 164 -12.25 -6.02 -27.94
CA LEU A 164 -12.75 -5.69 -29.27
C LEU A 164 -12.04 -6.58 -30.28
N LYS A 165 -12.80 -7.43 -30.98
CA LYS A 165 -12.26 -8.37 -31.97
C LYS A 165 -12.52 -7.85 -33.38
N ARG A 166 -11.49 -7.90 -34.22
CA ARG A 166 -11.57 -7.55 -35.64
C ARG A 166 -12.55 -8.47 -36.37
N ASN A 167 -13.44 -7.89 -37.17
CA ASN A 167 -14.33 -8.64 -38.06
C ASN A 167 -13.54 -9.24 -39.22
N GLN A 168 -13.82 -10.51 -39.54
CA GLN A 168 -13.24 -11.18 -40.71
C GLN A 168 -13.76 -10.61 -42.04
N GLN A 169 -14.92 -9.94 -42.01
CA GLN A 169 -15.49 -9.25 -43.17
C GLN A 169 -15.07 -7.78 -43.13
N LYS A 170 -14.15 -7.40 -44.03
CA LYS A 170 -13.86 -6.00 -44.37
C LYS A 170 -15.11 -5.33 -44.96
N THR A 171 -15.22 -4.01 -44.83
CA THR A 171 -16.30 -3.24 -45.48
C THR A 171 -16.20 -3.33 -47.02
N SER A 172 -17.22 -2.84 -47.73
CA SER A 172 -17.17 -2.71 -49.20
C SER A 172 -16.02 -1.84 -49.74
N TYR A 173 -15.34 -1.08 -48.87
CA TYR A 173 -14.17 -0.26 -49.19
C TYR A 173 -12.85 -0.87 -48.71
N GLY A 174 -12.86 -2.13 -48.25
CA GLY A 174 -11.67 -2.81 -47.69
C GLY A 174 -11.35 -2.43 -46.24
N LEU A 175 -12.04 -1.45 -45.66
CA LEU A 175 -11.73 -0.95 -44.32
C LEU A 175 -12.04 -1.97 -43.21
N LEU A 176 -11.22 -1.96 -42.15
CA LEU A 176 -11.38 -2.74 -40.94
C LEU A 176 -12.61 -2.32 -40.14
N THR A 177 -13.20 -3.28 -39.44
CA THR A 177 -14.25 -3.05 -38.43
C THR A 177 -14.05 -4.02 -37.27
N TYR A 178 -14.55 -3.66 -36.09
CA TYR A 178 -14.44 -4.46 -34.88
C TYR A 178 -15.82 -4.69 -34.26
N ASN A 179 -15.95 -5.79 -33.52
CA ASN A 179 -17.10 -6.05 -32.66
C ASN A 179 -16.63 -6.11 -31.20
N PRO A 180 -17.36 -5.49 -30.24
CA PRO A 180 -17.13 -5.75 -28.83
C PRO A 180 -17.53 -7.19 -28.51
N VAL A 181 -16.55 -7.99 -28.08
CA VAL A 181 -16.72 -9.40 -27.70
C VAL A 181 -16.71 -9.61 -26.19
N LEU A 182 -16.39 -8.57 -25.42
CA LEU A 182 -16.64 -8.47 -23.99
C LEU A 182 -16.67 -6.98 -23.61
N SER A 183 -17.59 -6.60 -22.72
CA SER A 183 -17.66 -5.28 -22.09
C SER A 183 -18.11 -5.50 -20.64
N LEU A 184 -17.22 -5.29 -19.68
CA LEU A 184 -17.46 -5.50 -18.25
C LEU A 184 -17.20 -4.23 -17.45
N LYS A 185 -17.99 -4.08 -16.38
CA LYS A 185 -17.91 -2.99 -15.40
C LYS A 185 -18.26 -3.56 -14.03
N GLU A 186 -17.28 -3.68 -13.14
CA GLU A 186 -17.42 -4.43 -11.88
C GLU A 186 -16.75 -3.69 -10.71
N GLN A 187 -17.42 -3.67 -9.54
CA GLN A 187 -16.88 -3.11 -8.30
C GLN A 187 -15.93 -4.11 -7.64
N GLY A 188 -14.71 -4.15 -8.14
CA GLY A 188 -13.71 -5.14 -7.76
C GLY A 188 -12.60 -5.24 -8.81
N ASN A 189 -12.11 -6.46 -9.06
CA ASN A 189 -11.01 -6.72 -9.98
C ASN A 189 -11.46 -7.52 -11.21
N ILE A 190 -10.98 -7.15 -12.39
CA ILE A 190 -11.17 -7.87 -13.66
C ILE A 190 -9.79 -8.25 -14.21
N GLU A 191 -9.56 -9.54 -14.47
CA GLU A 191 -8.28 -10.09 -14.90
C GLU A 191 -8.43 -10.99 -16.13
N ILE A 192 -7.57 -10.82 -17.14
CA ILE A 192 -7.41 -11.77 -18.25
C ILE A 192 -6.32 -12.77 -17.87
N GLN A 193 -6.67 -14.04 -17.65
CA GLN A 193 -5.70 -15.04 -17.21
C GLN A 193 -4.89 -15.60 -18.38
N GLN A 194 -3.74 -14.96 -18.63
CA GLN A 194 -2.76 -15.35 -19.66
C GLN A 194 -2.06 -16.67 -19.33
N ASN A 195 -2.74 -17.77 -19.62
CA ASN A 195 -2.22 -19.12 -19.43
C ASN A 195 -1.17 -19.47 -20.50
N GLN A 196 -0.16 -20.29 -20.15
CA GLN A 196 0.89 -20.66 -21.10
C GLN A 196 0.33 -21.43 -22.31
N ARG A 197 0.42 -20.85 -23.51
CA ARG A 197 0.06 -21.51 -24.77
C ARG A 197 1.10 -22.56 -25.19
N SER A 198 0.65 -23.55 -25.98
CA SER A 198 1.47 -24.68 -26.43
C SER A 198 2.58 -24.25 -27.40
N GLN A 199 3.60 -25.09 -27.58
CA GLN A 199 4.63 -24.85 -28.61
C GLN A 199 4.06 -24.92 -30.03
N ALA A 200 3.04 -25.76 -30.27
CA ALA A 200 2.33 -25.82 -31.55
C ALA A 200 1.62 -24.50 -31.89
N TYR A 201 1.07 -23.80 -30.90
CA TYR A 201 0.59 -22.43 -31.09
C TYR A 201 1.75 -21.48 -31.43
N LYS A 202 2.83 -21.46 -30.63
CA LYS A 202 3.97 -20.54 -30.86
C LYS A 202 4.64 -20.69 -32.24
N THR A 203 4.45 -21.84 -32.89
CA THR A 203 4.99 -22.16 -34.22
C THR A 203 3.97 -22.01 -35.35
N GLY A 204 2.77 -21.48 -35.07
CA GLY A 204 1.69 -21.29 -36.04
C GLY A 204 1.02 -22.59 -36.52
N ILE A 205 1.30 -23.73 -35.89
CA ILE A 205 0.79 -25.06 -36.29
C ILE A 205 -0.65 -25.27 -35.84
N SER A 206 -1.07 -24.64 -34.73
CA SER A 206 -2.44 -24.73 -34.22
C SER A 206 -2.91 -23.43 -33.58
N ASN A 207 -4.23 -23.29 -33.43
CA ASN A 207 -4.80 -22.32 -32.50
C ASN A 207 -4.41 -22.68 -31.05
N GLY A 208 -4.44 -21.68 -30.19
CA GLY A 208 -4.15 -21.77 -28.77
C GLY A 208 -5.42 -22.02 -27.96
N LYS A 209 -5.27 -22.07 -26.64
CA LYS A 209 -6.39 -21.88 -25.73
C LYS A 209 -6.67 -20.38 -25.61
N SER A 210 -7.95 -20.02 -25.59
CA SER A 210 -8.40 -18.70 -25.17
C SER A 210 -8.01 -18.44 -23.72
N PHE A 211 -7.77 -17.18 -23.38
CA PHE A 211 -7.55 -16.74 -22.01
C PHE A 211 -8.90 -16.41 -21.37
N PRO A 212 -9.28 -17.06 -20.26
CA PRO A 212 -10.53 -16.74 -19.58
C PRO A 212 -10.42 -15.37 -18.91
N VAL A 213 -11.54 -14.67 -18.85
CA VAL A 213 -11.66 -13.40 -18.13
C VAL A 213 -12.35 -13.68 -16.81
N ILE A 214 -11.75 -13.24 -15.71
CA ILE A 214 -12.24 -13.43 -14.36
C ILE A 214 -12.60 -12.06 -13.79
N ALA A 215 -13.87 -11.90 -13.40
CA ALA A 215 -14.29 -10.76 -12.59
C ALA A 215 -14.56 -11.23 -11.17
N ALA A 216 -14.03 -10.50 -10.19
CA ALA A 216 -14.18 -10.78 -8.77
C ALA A 216 -14.62 -9.52 -8.04
N ALA A 217 -15.82 -9.55 -7.45
CA ALA A 217 -16.41 -8.46 -6.71
C ALA A 217 -16.88 -8.94 -5.33
N SER A 218 -16.92 -8.04 -4.34
CA SER A 218 -17.48 -8.33 -3.02
C SER A 218 -18.99 -8.55 -3.12
N SER A 219 -19.53 -9.51 -2.38
CA SER A 219 -20.97 -9.75 -2.30
C SER A 219 -21.67 -8.55 -1.66
N SER A 220 -22.65 -7.97 -2.36
CA SER A 220 -23.49 -6.88 -1.84
C SER A 220 -24.58 -7.36 -0.87
N GLU A 221 -24.61 -8.65 -0.53
CA GLU A 221 -25.51 -9.23 0.46
C GLU A 221 -25.05 -8.81 1.87
N VAL A 222 -25.90 -8.03 2.55
CA VAL A 222 -25.64 -7.38 3.85
C VAL A 222 -25.13 -8.35 4.94
N GLU A 223 -25.49 -9.63 4.83
CA GLU A 223 -25.17 -10.66 5.83
C GLU A 223 -23.72 -11.16 5.77
N ASN A 224 -22.98 -10.96 4.66
CA ASN A 224 -21.56 -11.36 4.60
C ASN A 224 -20.72 -10.58 3.56
N ARG A 225 -20.19 -9.42 3.97
CA ARG A 225 -19.40 -8.49 3.14
C ARG A 225 -18.05 -9.04 2.64
N PHE A 226 -17.59 -10.19 3.15
CA PHE A 226 -16.29 -10.79 2.82
C PHE A 226 -16.38 -11.94 1.79
N ASP A 227 -17.59 -12.32 1.38
CA ASP A 227 -17.76 -13.31 0.31
C ASP A 227 -17.44 -12.68 -1.04
N ILE A 228 -16.64 -13.35 -1.86
CA ILE A 228 -16.26 -12.89 -3.20
C ILE A 228 -17.10 -13.64 -4.22
N ILE A 229 -17.84 -12.91 -5.05
CA ILE A 229 -18.51 -13.46 -6.22
C ILE A 229 -17.50 -13.47 -7.37
N ARG A 230 -17.01 -14.67 -7.72
CA ARG A 230 -16.14 -14.88 -8.88
C ARG A 230 -16.97 -15.28 -10.10
N LYS A 231 -17.04 -14.39 -11.08
CA LYS A 231 -17.60 -14.63 -12.42
C LYS A 231 -16.46 -15.07 -13.35
N SER A 232 -16.68 -16.10 -14.16
CA SER A 232 -15.69 -16.60 -15.12
C SER A 232 -16.27 -16.66 -16.53
N TYR A 233 -15.70 -15.87 -17.42
CA TYR A 233 -16.10 -15.73 -18.82
C TYR A 233 -15.11 -16.49 -19.71
N TYR A 234 -15.65 -17.26 -20.65
CA TYR A 234 -14.85 -18.02 -21.61
C TYR A 234 -15.32 -17.71 -23.03
N TRP A 235 -14.36 -17.64 -23.94
CA TRP A 235 -14.61 -17.48 -25.37
C TRP A 235 -15.48 -18.62 -25.93
N ARG A 236 -16.56 -18.25 -26.61
CA ARG A 236 -17.45 -19.13 -27.37
C ARG A 236 -17.26 -18.87 -28.86
N ASN A 237 -16.61 -19.80 -29.56
CA ASN A 237 -16.38 -19.68 -31.02
C ASN A 237 -17.69 -19.68 -31.83
N ASP A 238 -18.73 -20.32 -31.31
CA ASP A 238 -20.06 -20.44 -31.88
C ASP A 238 -20.91 -19.17 -31.69
N GLU A 239 -20.76 -18.49 -30.55
CA GLU A 239 -21.45 -17.22 -30.24
C GLU A 239 -20.63 -15.98 -30.66
N GLY A 240 -19.33 -16.15 -30.95
CA GLY A 240 -18.41 -15.06 -31.31
C GLY A 240 -18.13 -14.08 -30.16
N THR A 241 -18.32 -14.50 -28.90
CA THR A 241 -18.27 -13.63 -27.73
C THR A 241 -17.70 -14.33 -26.48
N PHE A 242 -17.40 -13.58 -25.42
CA PHE A 242 -17.06 -14.11 -24.10
C PHE A 242 -18.29 -14.29 -23.23
N SER A 243 -18.68 -15.53 -23.00
CA SER A 243 -19.92 -15.87 -22.30
C SER A 243 -19.64 -16.27 -20.86
N LEU A 244 -20.52 -15.86 -19.93
CA LEU A 244 -20.42 -16.22 -18.51
C LEU A 244 -20.71 -17.71 -18.32
N ILE A 245 -19.69 -18.50 -17.95
CA ILE A 245 -19.83 -19.97 -17.83
C ILE A 245 -19.97 -20.40 -16.37
N ASN A 246 -19.35 -19.67 -15.43
CA ASN A 246 -19.39 -20.00 -14.01
C ASN A 246 -19.55 -18.73 -13.17
N THR A 247 -20.39 -18.82 -12.14
CA THR A 247 -20.48 -17.85 -11.04
C THR A 247 -20.33 -18.61 -9.74
N GLU A 248 -19.23 -18.35 -9.03
CA GLU A 248 -18.88 -19.03 -7.80
C GLU A 248 -18.85 -18.01 -6.66
N LYS A 249 -19.75 -18.18 -5.69
CA LYS A 249 -19.64 -17.49 -4.40
C LYS A 249 -18.56 -18.20 -3.60
N ILE A 250 -17.37 -17.60 -3.54
CA ILE A 250 -16.27 -18.11 -2.73
C ILE A 250 -16.51 -17.58 -1.30
N PRO A 251 -16.82 -18.45 -0.32
CA PRO A 251 -17.04 -17.99 1.04
C PRO A 251 -15.72 -17.46 1.59
N GLY A 252 -15.72 -16.25 2.19
CA GLY A 252 -14.50 -15.61 2.69
C GLY A 252 -13.65 -16.60 3.50
N LYS A 253 -14.30 -17.26 4.47
CA LYS A 253 -13.78 -18.31 5.33
C LYS A 253 -12.92 -19.39 4.66
N GLN A 254 -13.21 -19.81 3.41
CA GLN A 254 -12.40 -20.84 2.74
C GLN A 254 -11.05 -20.31 2.23
N ILE A 255 -11.01 -19.05 1.80
CA ILE A 255 -9.76 -18.36 1.43
C ILE A 255 -8.93 -18.14 2.69
N GLU A 256 -9.57 -17.70 3.77
CA GLU A 256 -8.97 -17.49 5.09
C GLU A 256 -8.34 -18.79 5.62
N ASP A 257 -9.09 -19.91 5.66
CA ASP A 257 -8.62 -21.23 6.08
C ASP A 257 -7.40 -21.73 5.27
N SER A 258 -7.33 -21.41 3.98
CA SER A 258 -6.21 -21.82 3.11
C SER A 258 -4.95 -20.97 3.39
N ARG A 259 -5.11 -19.65 3.45
CA ARG A 259 -4.02 -18.71 3.80
C ARG A 259 -3.49 -18.96 5.22
N LEU A 260 -4.39 -19.16 6.18
CA LEU A 260 -4.09 -19.51 7.55
C LEU A 260 -3.25 -20.79 7.62
N ARG A 261 -3.69 -21.89 6.98
CA ARG A 261 -2.90 -23.13 6.89
C ARG A 261 -1.48 -22.91 6.34
N ALA A 262 -1.31 -22.06 5.33
CA ALA A 262 0.01 -21.75 4.76
C ALA A 262 0.93 -20.97 5.73
N ILE A 263 0.39 -20.13 6.60
CA ILE A 263 1.14 -19.40 7.65
C ILE A 263 1.47 -20.32 8.83
N LEU A 264 0.49 -21.12 9.26
CA LEU A 264 0.66 -22.10 10.35
C LEU A 264 1.69 -23.18 9.98
N ALA A 265 1.71 -23.68 8.74
CA ALA A 265 2.75 -24.58 8.23
C ALA A 265 4.09 -23.86 7.87
N GLY A 266 4.11 -22.53 7.85
CA GLY A 266 5.26 -21.73 7.41
C GLY A 266 6.44 -21.66 8.40
N THR A 267 7.55 -21.09 7.95
CA THR A 267 8.72 -20.78 8.80
C THR A 267 8.45 -19.58 9.73
N LYS A 268 9.38 -19.30 10.65
CA LYS A 268 9.37 -18.10 11.50
C LYS A 268 9.11 -16.82 10.70
N ASN A 269 9.85 -16.62 9.60
CA ASN A 269 9.75 -15.41 8.78
C ASN A 269 8.36 -15.24 8.14
N LYS A 270 7.69 -16.33 7.74
CA LYS A 270 6.29 -16.25 7.26
C LYS A 270 5.31 -15.78 8.33
N PHE A 271 5.58 -16.10 9.60
CA PHE A 271 4.78 -15.61 10.74
C PHE A 271 5.10 -14.14 11.04
N GLU A 272 6.38 -13.75 11.03
CA GLU A 272 6.79 -12.33 11.19
C GLU A 272 6.14 -11.45 10.11
N ASN A 273 6.21 -11.85 8.84
CA ASN A 273 5.56 -11.13 7.73
C ASN A 273 4.04 -11.04 7.88
N PHE A 274 3.39 -12.07 8.42
CA PHE A 274 1.94 -12.07 8.66
C PHE A 274 1.53 -11.03 9.72
N LEU A 275 2.34 -10.87 10.77
CA LEU A 275 2.09 -9.90 11.84
C LEU A 275 2.34 -8.46 11.42
N SER A 276 3.14 -8.22 10.37
CA SER A 276 3.58 -6.88 9.92
C SER A 276 2.43 -6.03 9.37
N SER A 277 1.61 -5.48 10.26
CA SER A 277 0.42 -4.65 10.07
C SER A 277 0.06 -3.98 11.39
N MET A 278 -0.98 -3.13 11.38
CA MET A 278 -1.66 -2.71 12.59
C MET A 278 -2.75 -3.72 13.00
N TRP A 279 -3.01 -3.78 14.31
CA TRP A 279 -3.99 -4.65 14.95
C TRP A 279 -4.67 -3.90 16.10
N ILE A 280 -5.96 -4.12 16.32
CA ILE A 280 -6.78 -3.46 17.34
C ILE A 280 -7.30 -4.47 18.36
N LEU A 281 -7.17 -4.18 19.66
CA LEU A 281 -7.68 -5.02 20.73
C LEU A 281 -9.22 -4.96 20.72
N THR A 282 -9.87 -6.12 20.73
CA THR A 282 -11.34 -6.19 20.87
C THR A 282 -11.75 -6.16 22.33
N SER A 283 -12.73 -5.33 22.66
CA SER A 283 -13.42 -5.40 23.96
C SER A 283 -14.26 -6.68 24.09
N GLN A 284 -14.85 -6.93 25.27
CA GLN A 284 -15.61 -8.16 25.54
C GLN A 284 -16.88 -8.32 24.68
N ASN A 285 -17.30 -7.27 23.98
CA ASN A 285 -18.46 -7.26 23.08
C ASN A 285 -18.07 -7.52 21.60
N GLU A 286 -16.81 -7.86 21.33
CA GLU A 286 -16.22 -8.03 19.98
C GLU A 286 -16.18 -6.76 19.10
N GLU A 287 -16.51 -5.59 19.66
CA GLU A 287 -16.30 -4.30 19.02
C GLU A 287 -14.80 -3.93 19.01
N ALA A 288 -14.38 -3.27 17.93
CA ALA A 288 -13.00 -2.88 17.67
C ALA A 288 -12.76 -1.43 18.14
N ASP A 289 -12.74 -1.25 19.47
CA ASP A 289 -12.61 0.06 20.14
C ASP A 289 -11.40 0.16 21.08
N GLY A 290 -10.64 -0.92 21.26
CA GLY A 290 -9.55 -1.01 22.22
C GLY A 290 -8.16 -0.59 21.72
N PRO A 291 -7.13 -0.72 22.57
CA PRO A 291 -5.75 -0.39 22.24
C PRO A 291 -5.20 -1.02 20.95
N LEU A 292 -4.39 -0.25 20.21
CA LEU A 292 -3.75 -0.65 18.97
C LEU A 292 -2.35 -1.21 19.21
N VAL A 293 -1.89 -2.09 18.31
CA VAL A 293 -0.49 -2.50 18.18
C VAL A 293 -0.08 -2.56 16.70
N LEU A 294 1.06 -1.93 16.37
CA LEU A 294 1.67 -1.91 15.05
C LEU A 294 2.98 -2.72 15.09
N PHE A 295 3.13 -3.69 14.19
CA PHE A 295 4.39 -4.43 14.01
C PHE A 295 5.12 -3.95 12.75
N GLU A 296 6.28 -3.32 12.93
CA GLU A 296 7.11 -2.82 11.83
C GLU A 296 8.31 -3.75 11.63
N LEU A 297 8.15 -4.79 10.80
CA LEU A 297 9.18 -5.82 10.64
C LEU A 297 10.49 -5.26 10.07
N ASP A 298 10.42 -4.38 9.06
CA ASP A 298 11.59 -3.79 8.40
C ASP A 298 12.41 -2.89 9.33
N LYS A 299 11.74 -2.15 10.23
CA LYS A 299 12.37 -1.32 11.26
C LYS A 299 12.74 -2.12 12.52
N ARG A 300 12.30 -3.37 12.63
CA ARG A 300 12.34 -4.21 13.83
C ARG A 300 11.79 -3.46 15.05
N LYS A 301 10.62 -2.83 14.90
CA LYS A 301 9.89 -2.12 15.96
C LYS A 301 8.49 -2.70 16.16
N ILE A 302 7.97 -2.50 17.36
CA ILE A 302 6.58 -2.80 17.75
C ILE A 302 6.11 -1.60 18.55
N THR A 303 4.98 -1.02 18.18
CA THR A 303 4.44 0.16 18.85
C THR A 303 3.03 -0.12 19.32
N PHE A 304 2.77 0.11 20.61
CA PHE A 304 1.44 0.03 21.22
C PHE A 304 0.86 1.44 21.36
N PHE A 305 -0.43 1.61 21.13
CA PHE A 305 -1.14 2.90 21.28
C PHE A 305 -2.47 2.72 22.02
N GLU A 306 -2.76 3.59 23.00
CA GLU A 306 -4.04 3.64 23.71
C GLU A 306 -4.35 5.11 24.05
N ASN A 307 -5.29 5.74 23.35
CA ASN A 307 -5.52 7.19 23.43
C ASN A 307 -4.19 7.95 23.23
N ASP A 308 -3.78 8.77 24.21
CA ASP A 308 -2.54 9.56 24.16
C ASP A 308 -1.27 8.78 24.60
N ILE A 309 -1.41 7.49 24.95
CA ILE A 309 -0.29 6.65 25.41
C ILE A 309 0.31 5.90 24.21
N GLN A 310 1.59 6.13 23.94
CA GLN A 310 2.37 5.38 22.95
C GLN A 310 3.58 4.70 23.61
N GLU A 311 3.70 3.37 23.46
CA GLU A 311 4.89 2.62 23.89
C GLU A 311 5.63 2.00 22.69
N VAL A 312 6.90 2.39 22.48
CA VAL A 312 7.74 1.87 21.39
C VAL A 312 8.75 0.84 21.91
N TYR A 313 8.75 -0.33 21.29
CA TYR A 313 9.63 -1.46 21.58
C TYR A 313 10.48 -1.84 20.37
N ARG A 314 11.75 -2.17 20.62
CA ARG A 314 12.65 -2.79 19.64
C ARG A 314 12.48 -4.31 19.68
N TRP A 315 12.22 -4.90 18.52
CA TRP A 315 12.11 -6.34 18.32
C TRP A 315 13.51 -6.96 18.26
N GLU A 316 14.02 -7.47 19.39
CA GLU A 316 15.36 -8.06 19.45
C GLU A 316 15.42 -9.44 18.78
N SER A 317 14.48 -10.32 19.13
CA SER A 317 14.46 -11.70 18.62
C SER A 317 13.06 -12.31 18.63
N SER A 318 12.86 -13.36 17.83
CA SER A 318 11.60 -14.10 17.76
C SER A 318 11.86 -15.59 17.55
N THR A 319 10.96 -16.43 18.06
CA THR A 319 10.99 -17.89 17.90
C THR A 319 9.58 -18.42 17.69
N LYS A 320 9.36 -19.14 16.59
CA LYS A 320 8.09 -19.84 16.31
C LYS A 320 8.09 -21.20 17.03
N THR A 321 7.04 -21.47 17.80
CA THR A 321 6.83 -22.75 18.49
C THR A 321 5.99 -23.72 17.65
N LEU A 322 6.01 -25.01 18.01
CA LEU A 322 5.16 -26.05 17.40
C LEU A 322 3.65 -25.84 17.64
N TYR A 323 3.29 -25.01 18.63
CA TYR A 323 1.90 -24.69 18.99
C TYR A 323 1.41 -23.37 18.36
N ASN A 324 1.86 -23.08 17.14
CA ASN A 324 1.42 -21.92 16.35
C ASN A 324 1.48 -20.58 17.10
N THR A 325 2.45 -20.47 18.02
CA THR A 325 2.67 -19.27 18.84
C THR A 325 4.07 -18.75 18.52
N LEU A 326 4.17 -17.48 18.13
CA LEU A 326 5.43 -16.75 17.99
C LEU A 326 5.73 -16.08 19.33
N ILE A 327 6.91 -16.35 19.88
CA ILE A 327 7.44 -15.66 21.06
C ILE A 327 8.35 -14.56 20.54
N ILE A 328 8.18 -13.33 20.99
CA ILE A 328 9.01 -12.17 20.62
C ILE A 328 9.62 -11.57 21.89
N ASN A 329 10.94 -11.44 21.92
CA ASN A 329 11.64 -10.74 23.00
C ASN A 329 11.92 -9.30 22.55
N CYS A 330 11.49 -8.34 23.36
CA CYS A 330 11.52 -6.93 23.04
C CYS A 330 12.17 -6.11 24.16
N ARG A 331 12.63 -4.90 23.81
CA ARG A 331 13.16 -3.91 24.75
C ARG A 331 12.57 -2.55 24.45
N ASN A 332 12.16 -1.78 25.46
CA ASN A 332 11.63 -0.44 25.26
C ASN A 332 12.71 0.47 24.65
N ASP A 333 12.34 1.29 23.66
CA ASP A 333 13.29 2.13 22.90
C ASP A 333 13.74 3.38 23.70
N ILE A 334 12.96 3.80 24.71
CA ILE A 334 13.23 4.93 25.61
C ILE A 334 13.84 4.45 26.95
N VAL A 335 13.41 3.28 27.45
CA VAL A 335 13.78 2.75 28.78
C VAL A 335 14.58 1.44 28.64
N PRO A 336 15.92 1.47 28.51
CA PRO A 336 16.69 0.31 28.02
C PRO A 336 16.76 -0.90 28.96
N TYR A 337 16.31 -0.76 30.22
CA TYR A 337 16.20 -1.83 31.19
C TYR A 337 14.83 -2.52 31.19
N LEU A 338 13.81 -1.92 30.57
CA LEU A 338 12.48 -2.52 30.40
C LEU A 338 12.53 -3.53 29.25
N LYS A 339 12.42 -4.81 29.61
CA LYS A 339 12.37 -5.95 28.68
C LYS A 339 11.03 -6.62 28.79
N VAL A 340 10.46 -6.98 27.64
CA VAL A 340 9.12 -7.55 27.57
C VAL A 340 9.08 -8.71 26.58
N THR A 341 8.38 -9.78 26.97
CA THR A 341 8.18 -10.96 26.14
C THR A 341 6.73 -11.01 25.67
N LEU A 342 6.51 -10.95 24.36
CA LEU A 342 5.20 -11.10 23.73
C LEU A 342 4.99 -12.54 23.28
N TYR A 343 3.85 -13.13 23.61
CA TYR A 343 3.40 -14.43 23.10
C TYR A 343 2.21 -14.21 22.18
N ILE A 344 2.41 -14.42 20.88
CA ILE A 344 1.40 -14.14 19.85
C ILE A 344 0.95 -15.46 19.21
N ARG A 345 -0.31 -15.83 19.41
CA ARG A 345 -0.94 -17.00 18.78
C ARG A 345 -1.92 -16.53 17.72
N ILE A 346 -1.83 -17.09 16.52
CA ILE A 346 -2.84 -16.86 15.48
C ILE A 346 -4.09 -17.67 15.86
N ALA A 347 -5.24 -16.99 15.90
CA ALA A 347 -6.55 -17.64 16.00
C ALA A 347 -7.19 -17.77 14.62
N ASP A 348 -7.10 -16.72 13.81
CA ASP A 348 -7.58 -16.65 12.44
C ASP A 348 -6.68 -15.71 11.60
N ILE A 349 -6.88 -15.64 10.28
CA ILE A 349 -6.12 -14.76 9.39
C ILE A 349 -6.24 -13.28 9.77
N ASN A 350 -7.37 -12.88 10.35
CA ASN A 350 -7.63 -11.53 10.83
C ASN A 350 -7.65 -11.44 12.37
N THR A 351 -7.27 -12.50 13.10
CA THR A 351 -7.33 -12.52 14.57
C THR A 351 -6.08 -13.14 15.20
N ILE A 352 -5.41 -12.40 16.07
CA ILE A 352 -4.35 -12.92 16.95
C ILE A 352 -4.76 -12.82 18.42
N ASN A 353 -4.20 -13.69 19.26
CA ASN A 353 -4.19 -13.51 20.70
C ASN A 353 -2.78 -13.12 21.12
N LEU A 354 -2.63 -11.96 21.73
CA LEU A 354 -1.36 -11.45 22.25
C LEU A 354 -1.36 -11.50 23.77
N VAL A 355 -0.28 -12.02 24.35
CA VAL A 355 -0.01 -11.94 25.79
C VAL A 355 1.31 -11.20 25.98
N TYR A 356 1.22 -10.00 26.54
CA TYR A 356 2.34 -9.17 26.92
C TYR A 356 2.82 -9.56 28.32
N LYS A 357 4.13 -9.80 28.50
CA LYS A 357 4.74 -9.95 29.82
C LYS A 357 5.93 -9.00 30.02
N ASP A 358 5.96 -8.34 31.16
CA ASP A 358 7.12 -7.59 31.64
C ASP A 358 8.10 -8.56 32.35
N ASP A 359 9.32 -8.67 31.81
CA ASP A 359 10.34 -9.58 32.30
C ASP A 359 11.03 -9.07 33.59
N SER A 360 10.83 -7.79 33.94
CA SER A 360 11.33 -7.20 35.20
C SER A 360 10.50 -7.66 36.41
N VAL A 361 9.25 -8.06 36.21
CA VAL A 361 8.31 -8.45 37.27
C VAL A 361 8.52 -9.91 37.66
N ARG A 362 9.29 -10.13 38.75
CA ARG A 362 9.61 -11.47 39.30
C ARG A 362 8.39 -12.36 39.61
N ASN A 363 7.21 -11.78 39.81
CA ASN A 363 5.98 -12.54 40.05
C ASN A 363 5.26 -12.79 38.72
N THR A 364 5.38 -14.02 38.19
CA THR A 364 4.82 -14.42 36.90
C THR A 364 3.30 -14.27 36.76
N LYS A 365 2.54 -14.18 37.86
CA LYS A 365 1.10 -13.88 37.84
C LYS A 365 0.78 -12.38 37.74
N LYS A 366 1.73 -11.52 38.10
CA LYS A 366 1.64 -10.04 37.97
C LYS A 366 2.40 -9.49 36.76
N ALA A 367 3.27 -10.30 36.14
CA ALA A 367 4.07 -9.91 34.98
C ALA A 367 3.24 -9.68 33.70
N THR A 368 2.04 -10.26 33.58
CA THR A 368 1.18 -10.04 32.42
C THR A 368 0.53 -8.65 32.47
N ASN A 369 0.86 -7.79 31.52
CA ASN A 369 0.14 -6.53 31.33
C ASN A 369 -1.25 -6.85 30.73
N LYS A 370 -2.32 -6.44 31.40
CA LYS A 370 -3.70 -6.74 30.97
C LYS A 370 -4.25 -5.78 29.91
N ASN A 371 -3.72 -4.55 29.83
CA ASN A 371 -4.18 -3.55 28.86
C ASN A 371 -3.73 -3.96 27.46
N TRP A 372 -2.47 -4.38 27.33
CA TRP A 372 -1.92 -4.85 26.05
C TRP A 372 -2.19 -6.34 25.75
N SER A 373 -2.82 -7.12 26.64
CA SER A 373 -3.05 -8.56 26.43
C SER A 373 -4.51 -8.90 26.12
N GLY A 374 -4.76 -9.58 25.00
CA GLY A 374 -6.07 -10.13 24.66
C GLY A 374 -6.18 -10.55 23.20
N LYS A 375 -7.42 -10.55 22.70
CA LYS A 375 -7.78 -10.85 21.30
C LYS A 375 -7.66 -9.56 20.50
N TYR A 376 -6.88 -9.58 19.43
CA TYR A 376 -6.67 -8.47 18.51
C TYR A 376 -7.20 -8.83 17.12
N LEU A 377 -7.93 -7.91 16.50
CA LEU A 377 -8.33 -7.97 15.10
C LEU A 377 -7.31 -7.23 14.22
N LYS A 378 -7.11 -7.72 13.00
CA LYS A 378 -6.31 -7.02 11.99
C LYS A 378 -7.10 -5.83 11.45
N THR A 379 -6.44 -4.67 11.28
CA THR A 379 -7.07 -3.49 10.67
C THR A 379 -6.95 -3.56 9.14
N ASP A 380 -8.02 -3.20 8.44
CA ASP A 380 -7.98 -3.03 6.98
C ASP A 380 -7.12 -1.83 6.61
N LYS A 381 -6.54 -1.83 5.40
CA LYS A 381 -5.67 -0.74 4.92
C LYS A 381 -6.38 0.62 4.93
N THR A 382 -7.69 0.64 4.67
CA THR A 382 -8.54 1.83 4.77
C THR A 382 -8.74 2.32 6.19
N LEU A 383 -8.66 1.45 7.21
CA LEU A 383 -8.65 1.84 8.61
C LEU A 383 -7.25 2.27 9.07
N GLU A 384 -6.19 1.64 8.57
CA GLU A 384 -4.82 2.14 8.72
C GLU A 384 -4.73 3.58 8.15
N ASP A 385 -5.15 3.79 6.90
CA ASP A 385 -5.19 5.10 6.24
C ASP A 385 -6.16 6.09 6.95
N TYR A 386 -7.31 5.65 7.48
CA TYR A 386 -8.22 6.50 8.24
C TYR A 386 -7.64 6.93 9.60
N LEU A 387 -6.92 6.03 10.29
CA LEU A 387 -6.26 6.34 11.56
C LEU A 387 -5.03 7.23 11.35
N PHE A 388 -4.23 7.00 10.30
CA PHE A 388 -3.11 7.88 9.93
C PHE A 388 -3.55 9.22 9.33
N ASN A 389 -4.73 9.30 8.69
CA ASN A 389 -5.34 10.58 8.27
C ASN A 389 -6.24 11.20 9.34
N ARG A 390 -6.41 10.57 10.52
CA ARG A 390 -7.13 11.21 11.63
C ARG A 390 -6.37 12.44 12.14
N ASP A 391 -5.04 12.41 12.03
CA ASP A 391 -4.13 13.54 12.26
C ASP A 391 -4.22 14.64 11.17
N THR A 392 -5.09 14.50 10.15
CA THR A 392 -5.34 15.54 9.13
C THR A 392 -6.82 15.91 8.94
N ALA A 393 -7.75 15.21 9.58
CA ALA A 393 -9.19 15.41 9.42
C ALA A 393 -10.02 15.35 10.72
N GLY A 394 -9.38 15.18 11.88
CA GLY A 394 -9.96 15.68 13.13
C GLY A 394 -9.76 17.20 13.17
N GLU A 395 -10.83 17.96 13.45
CA GLU A 395 -10.66 19.35 13.84
C GLU A 395 -9.74 19.39 15.07
N ASN A 396 -8.55 19.97 14.92
CA ASN A 396 -7.93 20.68 16.02
C ASN A 396 -8.89 21.82 16.37
N GLN A 397 -9.87 21.54 17.23
CA GLN A 397 -10.22 22.52 18.23
C GLN A 397 -8.99 22.67 19.11
N ASP A 398 -8.12 23.57 18.68
CA ASP A 398 -7.22 24.29 19.55
C ASP A 398 -8.08 24.84 20.70
N THR A 399 -8.13 24.09 21.81
CA THR A 399 -8.26 24.68 23.13
C THR A 399 -6.93 25.36 23.47
N GLU A 400 -6.60 26.36 22.65
CA GLU A 400 -5.42 27.22 22.72
C GLU A 400 -5.47 27.99 24.05
N THR A 401 -5.03 27.31 25.10
CA THR A 401 -4.76 27.93 26.39
C THR A 401 -3.45 28.68 26.24
N HIS A 402 -3.51 29.81 25.54
CA HIS A 402 -2.38 30.66 25.21
C HIS A 402 -1.76 31.29 26.47
N LEU A 403 -0.93 30.53 27.16
CA LEU A 403 0.01 31.06 28.14
C LEU A 403 0.91 32.06 27.42
N THR A 404 0.66 33.34 27.67
CA THR A 404 1.24 34.46 26.92
C THR A 404 1.48 35.65 27.84
N GLY A 405 2.57 36.37 27.60
CA GLY A 405 2.97 37.49 28.42
C GLY A 405 3.67 37.05 29.71
N TYR A 406 3.64 37.94 30.70
CA TYR A 406 4.55 37.92 31.84
C TYR A 406 3.84 37.51 33.14
N TYR A 407 4.39 36.49 33.80
CA TYR A 407 3.92 36.00 35.09
C TYR A 407 5.02 36.07 36.15
N LYS A 408 4.62 36.35 37.39
CA LYS A 408 5.51 36.43 38.55
C LYS A 408 5.07 35.49 39.65
N SER A 409 6.01 34.81 40.31
CA SER A 409 5.72 33.92 41.44
C SER A 409 5.83 34.61 42.79
N ASP A 410 5.17 34.02 43.79
CA ASP A 410 5.25 34.42 45.20
C ASP A 410 6.70 34.43 45.75
N TYR A 411 7.61 33.71 45.10
CA TYR A 411 9.02 33.59 45.46
C TYR A 411 9.95 34.52 44.67
N GLY A 412 9.39 35.38 43.80
CA GLY A 412 10.16 36.34 42.99
C GLY A 412 10.79 35.75 41.72
N GLU A 413 10.38 34.55 41.31
CA GLU A 413 10.69 34.01 39.98
C GLU A 413 9.79 34.67 38.93
N GLU A 414 10.29 34.87 37.71
CA GLU A 414 9.57 35.59 36.67
C GLU A 414 9.63 34.78 35.37
N ILE A 415 8.47 34.44 34.78
CA ILE A 415 8.40 33.68 33.53
C ILE A 415 7.60 34.45 32.49
N TYR A 416 8.19 34.60 31.31
CA TYR A 416 7.57 35.21 30.14
C TYR A 416 7.33 34.14 29.08
N PHE A 417 6.09 34.02 28.62
CA PHE A 417 5.70 33.11 27.55
C PHE A 417 5.41 33.87 26.26
N ASP A 418 6.04 33.43 25.17
CA ASP A 418 5.83 33.89 23.81
C ASP A 418 5.91 32.64 22.90
N PRO A 419 4.84 31.81 22.88
CA PRO A 419 4.87 30.48 22.27
C PRO A 419 5.39 30.50 20.81
N PRO A 420 6.28 29.57 20.42
CA PRO A 420 6.69 28.36 21.14
C PRO A 420 7.84 28.55 22.15
N ARG A 421 8.16 29.78 22.58
CA ARG A 421 9.31 30.11 23.42
C ARG A 421 8.93 30.57 24.83
N PHE A 422 9.89 30.48 25.75
CA PHE A 422 9.82 31.12 27.07
C PHE A 422 11.16 31.74 27.49
N GLU A 423 11.08 32.73 28.39
CA GLU A 423 12.21 33.23 29.19
C GLU A 423 11.85 33.10 30.68
N LEU A 424 12.66 32.37 31.45
CA LEU A 424 12.52 32.22 32.91
C LEU A 424 13.67 32.92 33.61
N ARG A 425 13.37 33.80 34.57
CA ARG A 425 14.34 34.47 35.44
C ARG A 425 14.24 33.90 36.85
N LYS A 426 15.35 33.36 37.33
CA LYS A 426 15.45 32.71 38.64
C LYS A 426 16.86 32.85 39.19
N ASP A 427 16.97 33.22 40.47
CA ASP A 427 18.25 33.38 41.19
C ASP A 427 19.27 34.28 40.46
N GLY A 428 18.78 35.32 39.78
CA GLY A 428 19.61 36.25 38.99
C GLY A 428 20.07 35.73 37.61
N ASN A 429 19.74 34.48 37.26
CA ASN A 429 20.03 33.89 35.96
C ASN A 429 18.82 33.99 35.02
N ILE A 430 19.10 34.11 33.72
CA ILE A 430 18.10 34.07 32.65
C ILE A 430 18.23 32.74 31.91
N TYR A 431 17.14 31.98 31.87
CA TYR A 431 17.00 30.73 31.16
C TYR A 431 16.06 30.90 29.98
N LYS A 432 16.35 30.27 28.85
CA LYS A 432 15.54 30.33 27.63
C LYS A 432 15.27 28.94 27.08
N GLY A 433 14.21 28.81 26.31
CA GLY A 433 13.84 27.50 25.79
C GLY A 433 12.54 27.47 25.02
N GLY A 434 12.11 26.25 24.68
CA GLY A 434 10.80 25.97 24.10
C GLY A 434 9.77 25.62 25.18
N VAL A 435 8.56 26.15 25.05
CA VAL A 435 7.37 25.76 25.83
C VAL A 435 6.46 24.89 24.97
N TYR A 436 5.88 23.85 25.57
CA TYR A 436 4.87 23.01 24.93
C TYR A 436 3.83 22.56 25.95
N THR A 437 2.55 22.62 25.57
CA THR A 437 1.40 22.24 26.41
C THR A 437 0.57 21.17 25.72
N PHE A 438 0.11 20.17 26.48
CA PHE A 438 -0.70 19.06 26.00
C PHE A 438 -1.44 18.40 27.16
N THR A 439 -2.46 17.61 26.87
CA THR A 439 -3.28 16.93 27.91
C THR A 439 -2.97 15.43 27.89
N ILE A 440 -2.84 14.81 29.07
CA ILE A 440 -2.69 13.35 29.26
C ILE A 440 -3.44 12.93 30.54
N GLY A 441 -4.78 13.07 30.49
CA GLY A 441 -5.67 12.95 31.65
C GLY A 441 -5.59 14.12 32.65
N VAL A 442 -4.52 14.91 32.59
CA VAL A 442 -4.34 16.24 33.20
C VAL A 442 -3.62 17.14 32.20
N ASP A 443 -3.75 18.45 32.35
CA ASP A 443 -3.02 19.40 31.50
C ASP A 443 -1.56 19.49 31.93
N VAL A 444 -0.65 19.34 30.97
CA VAL A 444 0.80 19.23 31.17
C VAL A 444 1.52 20.31 30.39
N LEU A 445 2.49 20.94 31.06
CA LEU A 445 3.39 21.94 30.52
C LEU A 445 4.82 21.42 30.59
N GLN A 446 5.54 21.48 29.46
CA GLN A 446 6.96 21.17 29.37
C GLN A 446 7.79 22.41 29.03
N LEU A 447 8.84 22.64 29.81
CA LEU A 447 9.88 23.63 29.55
C LEU A 447 11.16 22.91 29.10
N LYS A 448 11.52 23.06 27.82
CA LYS A 448 12.77 22.54 27.25
C LYS A 448 13.81 23.65 27.26
N PHE A 449 14.71 23.62 28.23
CA PHE A 449 15.80 24.59 28.40
C PHE A 449 16.86 24.36 27.33
N ILE A 450 17.24 25.43 26.64
CA ILE A 450 18.14 25.41 25.50
C ILE A 450 19.38 26.26 25.81
N ASN A 451 20.56 25.77 25.47
CA ASN A 451 21.82 26.52 25.61
C ASN A 451 22.10 27.42 24.39
N ASP A 452 23.16 28.23 24.44
CA ASP A 452 23.55 29.11 23.33
C ASP A 452 23.86 28.36 22.02
N ASN A 453 24.21 27.07 22.11
CA ASN A 453 24.44 26.17 20.96
C ASN A 453 23.14 25.60 20.36
N HIS A 454 21.96 26.00 20.85
CA HIS A 454 20.64 25.52 20.45
C HIS A 454 20.35 24.04 20.82
N GLU A 455 21.08 23.49 21.80
CA GLU A 455 20.90 22.13 22.31
C GLU A 455 19.97 22.12 23.54
N VAL A 456 19.07 21.13 23.63
CA VAL A 456 18.23 20.94 24.84
C VAL A 456 19.08 20.34 25.96
N VAL A 457 19.34 21.13 27.00
CA VAL A 457 20.18 20.74 28.15
C VAL A 457 19.38 20.21 29.33
N ARG A 458 18.09 20.56 29.44
CA ARG A 458 17.19 20.12 30.51
C ARG A 458 15.74 20.21 30.05
N THR A 459 14.92 19.27 30.48
CA THR A 459 13.45 19.35 30.35
C THR A 459 12.85 19.32 31.74
N GLU A 460 12.02 20.31 32.06
CA GLU A 460 11.19 20.33 33.27
C GLU A 460 9.73 20.11 32.86
N THR A 461 8.98 19.33 33.63
CA THR A 461 7.61 18.92 33.30
C THR A 461 6.70 19.17 34.49
N TYR A 462 5.55 19.76 34.22
CA TYR A 462 4.58 20.17 35.22
C TYR A 462 3.19 19.72 34.81
N LYS A 463 2.37 19.28 35.76
CA LYS A 463 0.92 19.48 35.62
C LYS A 463 0.69 20.97 35.81
N TYR A 464 -0.13 21.58 34.97
CA TYR A 464 -0.57 22.95 35.18
C TYR A 464 -2.08 23.04 35.40
N ASP A 465 -2.50 24.00 36.22
CA ASP A 465 -3.88 24.47 36.31
C ASP A 465 -3.88 25.97 35.99
N PHE A 466 -4.76 26.41 35.11
CA PHE A 466 -4.84 27.80 34.66
C PHE A 466 -6.22 28.39 34.95
N MET A 467 -6.25 29.57 35.57
CA MET A 467 -7.47 30.26 35.95
C MET A 467 -7.42 31.72 35.52
N VAL A 468 -8.54 32.23 34.99
CA VAL A 468 -8.68 33.64 34.61
C VAL A 468 -9.84 34.24 35.40
N ASN A 469 -9.53 35.16 36.30
CA ASN A 469 -10.51 35.96 37.04
C ASN A 469 -10.58 37.34 36.40
N LYS A 470 -11.74 37.69 35.84
CA LYS A 470 -12.00 39.03 35.29
C LYS A 470 -12.88 39.83 36.23
N SER A 471 -12.45 41.05 36.53
CA SER A 471 -13.24 42.10 37.18
C SER A 471 -13.40 43.30 36.24
N ASP A 472 -14.11 44.33 36.69
CA ASP A 472 -14.33 45.56 35.91
C ASP A 472 -13.06 46.42 35.73
N LEU A 473 -12.01 46.17 36.52
CA LEU A 473 -10.76 46.98 36.54
C LEU A 473 -9.49 46.16 36.28
N GLU A 474 -9.55 44.83 36.35
CA GLU A 474 -8.39 43.95 36.14
C GLU A 474 -8.76 42.55 35.67
N ILE A 475 -7.87 41.95 34.87
CA ILE A 475 -7.84 40.52 34.57
C ILE A 475 -6.64 39.92 35.31
N VAL A 476 -6.92 39.01 36.25
CA VAL A 476 -5.90 38.25 36.98
C VAL A 476 -5.85 36.84 36.41
N ARG A 477 -4.72 36.48 35.79
CA ARG A 477 -4.46 35.12 35.29
C ARG A 477 -3.52 34.41 36.25
N THR A 478 -3.98 33.32 36.85
CA THR A 478 -3.22 32.49 37.79
C THR A 478 -2.84 31.18 37.11
N LEU A 479 -1.54 30.89 37.09
CA LEU A 479 -0.94 29.65 36.62
C LEU A 479 -0.37 28.89 37.82
N VAL A 480 -0.84 27.68 38.08
CA VAL A 480 -0.32 26.80 39.14
C VAL A 480 0.44 25.66 38.49
N LEU A 481 1.72 25.49 38.83
CA LEU A 481 2.59 24.44 38.30
C LEU A 481 2.94 23.42 39.39
N ILE A 482 2.60 22.16 39.17
CA ILE A 482 2.98 21.04 40.04
C ILE A 482 4.08 20.25 39.31
N PRO A 483 5.33 20.19 39.80
CA PRO A 483 6.42 19.52 39.12
C PRO A 483 6.25 18.01 39.15
N GLY A 484 6.60 17.32 38.07
CA GLY A 484 6.50 15.86 38.01
C GLY A 484 7.15 15.23 36.79
N SER A 485 6.89 13.94 36.64
CA SER A 485 7.40 13.12 35.55
C SER A 485 6.26 12.37 34.87
N ILE A 486 6.27 12.32 33.55
CA ILE A 486 5.37 11.47 32.77
C ILE A 486 5.91 10.05 32.77
N ASN A 487 5.05 9.07 33.00
CA ASN A 487 5.36 7.66 32.88
C ASN A 487 4.20 6.92 32.19
N VAL A 488 4.31 5.60 32.06
CA VAL A 488 3.32 4.72 31.40
C VAL A 488 1.93 4.69 32.07
N THR A 489 1.76 5.34 33.23
CA THR A 489 0.48 5.50 33.93
C THR A 489 -0.04 6.94 33.93
N GLY A 490 0.60 7.85 33.17
CA GLY A 490 0.26 9.27 33.08
C GLY A 490 1.24 10.19 33.82
N PHE A 491 0.78 11.38 34.19
CA PHE A 491 1.57 12.33 34.98
C PHE A 491 1.67 11.89 36.45
N THR A 492 2.88 11.82 37.00
CA THR A 492 3.13 11.57 38.43
C THR A 492 3.86 12.77 39.05
N PRO A 493 3.27 13.43 40.08
CA PRO A 493 3.93 14.52 40.81
C PRO A 493 5.25 14.05 41.43
N SER A 494 6.27 14.92 41.38
CA SER A 494 7.59 14.67 41.96
C SER A 494 7.74 15.21 43.40
N GLY A 495 6.69 15.84 43.94
CA GLY A 495 6.60 16.32 45.32
C GLY A 495 5.23 16.95 45.60
N GLU A 496 5.00 17.35 46.84
CA GLU A 496 3.75 18.01 47.31
C GLU A 496 3.78 19.54 47.15
N THR A 497 4.84 20.12 46.59
CA THR A 497 4.99 21.56 46.40
C THR A 497 4.49 21.98 45.02
N PHE A 498 3.82 23.14 44.95
CA PHE A 498 3.41 23.78 43.71
C PHE A 498 4.04 25.17 43.61
N ILE A 499 4.21 25.67 42.40
CA ILE A 499 4.65 27.04 42.13
C ILE A 499 3.45 27.80 41.56
N ARG A 500 3.04 28.87 42.24
CA ARG A 500 2.00 29.78 41.73
C ARG A 500 2.67 30.93 41.00
N TYR A 501 2.10 31.28 39.85
CA TYR A 501 2.50 32.36 38.97
C TYR A 501 1.27 33.23 38.67
N GLU A 502 1.40 34.55 38.75
CA GLU A 502 0.31 35.48 38.49
C GLU A 502 0.69 36.54 37.46
N GLN A 503 -0.27 36.87 36.61
CA GLN A 503 -0.25 37.98 35.66
C GLN A 503 -1.47 38.85 35.96
N ILE A 504 -1.25 40.13 36.24
CA ILE A 504 -2.31 41.12 36.47
C ILE A 504 -2.28 42.11 35.31
N GLU A 505 -3.39 42.20 34.59
CA GLU A 505 -3.61 43.15 33.49
C GLU A 505 -4.68 44.14 33.94
N GLN A 506 -4.33 45.42 34.06
CA GLN A 506 -5.30 46.47 34.41
C GLN A 506 -6.11 46.86 33.18
N LEU A 507 -7.43 46.92 33.34
CA LEU A 507 -8.36 47.39 32.31
C LEU A 507 -8.64 48.88 32.55
N GLU A 508 -8.47 49.70 31.51
CA GLU A 508 -8.96 51.08 31.57
C GLU A 508 -10.50 51.07 31.57
N PRO A 509 -11.16 51.80 32.50
CA PRO A 509 -12.61 51.82 32.55
C PRO A 509 -13.20 52.53 31.33
N GLU A 510 -14.12 51.87 30.62
CA GLU A 510 -14.88 52.48 29.53
C GLU A 510 -15.73 53.63 30.08
N GLY A 511 -15.29 54.87 29.82
CA GLY A 511 -16.09 56.08 30.08
C GLY A 511 -15.45 57.09 31.02
N SER A 512 -14.45 57.81 30.53
CA SER A 512 -14.34 59.25 30.80
C SER A 512 -14.20 60.02 29.50
N GLU A 513 -15.32 60.13 28.77
CA GLU A 513 -15.47 61.19 27.77
C GLU A 513 -15.21 62.54 28.46
N ALA A 514 -14.23 63.28 27.94
CA ALA A 514 -13.93 64.62 28.42
C ALA A 514 -15.09 65.56 28.08
N ASN A 515 -15.92 65.87 29.08
CA ASN A 515 -16.88 66.97 29.04
C ASN A 515 -16.34 68.17 29.83
N GLN A 516 -15.39 68.88 29.24
CA GLN A 516 -15.17 70.33 29.43
C GLN A 516 -14.24 70.91 28.37
#